data_AF-A0A8B6EMI6-F1
#
_entry.id   AF-A0A8B6EMI6-F1
#
_cell.length_a   1.000
_cell.length_b   1.000
_cell.length_c   1.000
_cell.angle_alpha   90.00
_cell.angle_beta   90.00
_cell.angle_gamma   90.00
#
_symmetry.space_group_name_H-M   'P 1'
#
loop_
_entity.id
_entity.type
_entity.pdbx_description
1 polymer ?
#
loop_
_entity_poly.entity_id
_entity_poly.type
_entity_poly.pdbx_seq_one_letter_code
_entity_poly.pdbx_strand_id
1 'polypeptide(L)'
;MKERARAGLGTHKKKSQEISYHDENMLWEEGILENSTPLNLLDTTIYLFGLNFALRVGKEHRDLRIENSQISEHTDTNGDSYLVNRED
;
A
#
# COMPACT_ATOMS: atom_id res chain seq x y z
N MET A 1 -19.31 -16.60 -25.12
CA MET A 1 -18.50 -16.88 -23.91
C MET A 1 -17.55 -15.73 -23.55
N LYS A 2 -16.90 -15.08 -24.52
CA LYS A 2 -15.94 -13.97 -24.31
C LYS A 2 -16.56 -12.68 -23.72
N GLU A 3 -17.83 -12.39 -23.99
CA GLU A 3 -18.49 -11.15 -23.52
C GLU A 3 -18.90 -11.18 -22.04
N ARG A 4 -19.27 -12.37 -21.50
CA ARG A 4 -19.70 -12.51 -20.10
C ARG A 4 -18.55 -12.34 -19.10
N ALA A 5 -17.36 -12.82 -19.47
CA ALA A 5 -16.14 -12.61 -18.69
C ALA A 5 -15.72 -11.12 -18.65
N ARG A 6 -15.96 -10.39 -19.75
CA ARG A 6 -15.69 -8.95 -19.84
C ARG A 6 -16.64 -8.11 -18.97
N ALA A 7 -17.83 -8.64 -18.68
CA ALA A 7 -18.84 -8.04 -17.80
C ALA A 7 -18.69 -8.42 -16.31
N GLY A 8 -17.66 -9.19 -15.93
CA GLY A 8 -17.43 -9.59 -14.53
C GLY A 8 -18.48 -10.56 -13.94
N LEU A 9 -19.39 -11.08 -14.76
CA LEU A 9 -20.42 -12.03 -14.33
C LEU A 9 -19.79 -13.41 -14.09
N GLY A 10 -19.60 -13.74 -12.81
CA GLY A 10 -19.01 -15.00 -12.34
C GLY A 10 -17.64 -14.87 -11.67
N THR A 11 -17.03 -13.67 -11.68
CA THR A 11 -15.84 -13.41 -10.87
C THR A 11 -16.28 -13.03 -9.45
N HIS A 12 -16.35 -14.01 -8.54
CA HIS A 12 -16.27 -13.71 -7.12
C HIS A 12 -14.88 -13.14 -6.86
N LYS A 13 -14.72 -11.81 -6.96
CA LYS A 13 -13.53 -11.13 -6.45
C LYS A 13 -13.50 -11.42 -4.95
N LYS A 14 -12.61 -12.34 -4.54
CA LYS A 14 -12.20 -12.45 -3.13
C LYS A 14 -11.64 -11.08 -2.78
N LYS A 15 -12.44 -10.25 -2.09
CA LYS A 15 -11.95 -8.98 -1.57
C LYS A 15 -10.77 -9.33 -0.67
N SER A 16 -9.65 -8.65 -0.85
CA SER A 16 -8.56 -8.76 0.11
C SER A 16 -9.13 -8.36 1.47
N GLN A 17 -8.86 -9.15 2.50
CA GLN A 17 -9.18 -8.72 3.85
C GLN A 17 -8.29 -7.50 4.17
N GLU A 18 -8.87 -6.51 4.82
CA GLU A 18 -8.13 -5.38 5.37
C GLU A 18 -7.17 -5.92 6.43
N ILE A 19 -5.92 -5.48 6.39
CA ILE A 19 -4.94 -5.77 7.43
C ILE A 19 -5.27 -4.83 8.59
N SER A 20 -5.59 -5.38 9.74
CA SER A 20 -5.86 -4.58 10.94
C SER A 20 -4.55 -4.09 11.57
N TYR A 21 -4.64 -3.07 12.41
CA TYR A 21 -3.51 -2.64 13.23
C TYR A 21 -2.91 -3.77 14.08
N HIS A 22 -3.75 -4.71 14.53
CA HIS A 22 -3.28 -5.87 15.27
C HIS A 22 -2.44 -6.81 14.39
N ASP A 23 -2.90 -7.06 13.15
CA ASP A 23 -2.16 -7.89 12.20
C ASP A 23 -0.81 -7.25 11.85
N GLU A 24 -0.78 -5.93 11.62
CA GLU A 24 0.47 -5.20 11.36
C GLU A 24 1.44 -5.28 12.55
N ASN A 25 0.95 -5.09 13.78
CA ASN A 25 1.78 -5.22 14.98
C ASN A 25 2.37 -6.63 15.13
N MET A 26 1.61 -7.68 14.82
CA MET A 26 2.18 -9.04 14.83
C MET A 26 3.32 -9.19 13.82
N LEU A 27 3.20 -8.59 12.63
CA LEU A 27 4.28 -8.64 11.63
C LEU A 27 5.56 -7.94 12.13
N TRP A 28 5.43 -6.86 12.91
CA TRP A 28 6.56 -6.21 13.57
C TRP A 28 7.15 -7.07 14.69
N GLU A 29 6.30 -7.65 15.56
CA GLU A 29 6.72 -8.49 16.68
C GLU A 29 7.42 -9.78 16.24
N GLU A 30 6.98 -10.37 15.13
CA GLU A 30 7.59 -11.56 14.52
C GLU A 30 8.84 -11.23 13.70
N GLY A 31 9.18 -9.95 13.53
CA GLY A 31 10.34 -9.50 12.74
C GLY A 31 10.19 -9.67 11.23
N ILE A 32 8.96 -9.87 10.75
CA ILE A 32 8.64 -9.91 9.30
C ILE A 32 8.76 -8.50 8.72
N LEU A 33 8.24 -7.50 9.44
CA LEU A 33 8.55 -6.10 9.20
C LEU A 33 9.74 -5.72 10.07
N GLU A 34 10.80 -5.22 9.45
CA GLU A 34 12.00 -4.83 10.17
C GLU A 34 12.83 -3.81 9.37
N ASN A 35 13.82 -3.20 10.03
CA ASN A 35 14.67 -2.17 9.46
C ASN A 35 16.17 -2.40 9.75
N SER A 36 16.53 -3.63 10.14
CA SER A 36 17.89 -4.00 10.58
C SER A 36 18.92 -4.03 9.45
N THR A 37 18.49 -4.38 8.23
CA THR A 37 19.34 -4.42 7.04
C THR A 37 18.77 -3.53 5.93
N PRO A 38 19.60 -3.04 4.99
CA PRO A 38 19.11 -2.23 3.87
C PRO A 38 18.04 -2.94 3.03
N LEU A 39 18.15 -4.26 2.85
CA LEU A 39 17.18 -5.04 2.09
C LEU A 39 15.85 -5.13 2.84
N ASN A 40 15.90 -5.44 4.13
CA ASN A 40 14.67 -5.61 4.91
C ASN A 40 13.96 -4.26 5.13
N LEU A 41 14.72 -3.17 5.27
CA LEU A 41 14.16 -1.82 5.28
C LEU A 41 13.44 -1.50 3.96
N LEU A 42 14.04 -1.85 2.82
CA LEU A 42 13.44 -1.64 1.51
C LEU A 42 12.14 -2.44 1.36
N ASP A 43 12.17 -3.73 1.68
CA ASP A 43 11.01 -4.62 1.56
C ASP A 43 9.86 -4.18 2.48
N THR A 44 10.18 -3.85 3.74
CA THR A 44 9.24 -3.30 4.72
C THR A 44 8.63 -1.99 4.23
N THR A 45 9.44 -1.09 3.68
CA THR A 45 8.97 0.20 3.15
C THR A 45 8.02 0.01 1.97
N ILE A 46 8.36 -0.87 1.01
CA ILE A 46 7.51 -1.15 -0.16
C ILE A 46 6.18 -1.75 0.28
N TYR A 47 6.20 -2.67 1.24
CA TYR A 47 5.00 -3.28 1.79
C TYR A 47 4.09 -2.23 2.46
N LEU A 48 4.65 -1.41 3.35
CA LEU A 48 3.91 -0.37 4.07
C LEU A 48 3.32 0.68 3.12
N PHE A 49 4.01 1.02 2.03
CA PHE A 49 3.43 1.90 1.01
C PHE A 49 2.26 1.25 0.29
N GLY A 50 2.36 -0.03 -0.08
CA GLY A 50 1.24 -0.77 -0.66
C GLY A 50 0.03 -0.81 0.26
N LEU A 51 0.27 -1.04 1.55
CA LEU A 51 -0.76 -1.12 2.58
C LEU A 51 -1.44 0.25 2.83
N ASN A 52 -0.66 1.28 3.12
CA ASN A 52 -1.19 2.58 3.57
C ASN A 52 -1.72 3.46 2.43
N PHE A 53 -1.14 3.36 1.23
CA PHE A 53 -1.59 4.14 0.07
C PHE A 53 -2.46 3.33 -0.90
N ALA A 54 -2.84 2.11 -0.52
CA ALA A 54 -3.65 1.19 -1.32
C ALA A 54 -3.12 1.01 -2.76
N LEU A 55 -1.79 1.01 -2.92
CA LEU A 55 -1.16 0.90 -4.24
C LEU A 55 -1.52 -0.45 -4.86
N ARG A 56 -2.12 -0.39 -6.04
CA ARG A 56 -2.44 -1.56 -6.86
C ARG A 56 -1.13 -2.11 -7.40
N VAL A 57 -0.96 -3.41 -7.24
CA VAL A 57 0.20 -4.17 -7.70
C VAL A 57 0.65 -3.76 -9.11
N GLY A 58 1.97 -3.60 -9.28
CA GLY A 58 2.60 -3.40 -10.57
C GLY A 58 3.05 -1.96 -10.80
N LYS A 59 2.27 -1.18 -11.56
CA LYS A 59 2.68 0.15 -12.04
C LYS A 59 2.79 1.17 -10.91
N GLU A 60 1.81 1.22 -10.01
CA GLU A 60 1.78 2.22 -8.93
C GLU A 60 2.99 2.06 -7.97
N HIS A 61 3.37 0.82 -7.64
CA HIS A 61 4.61 0.57 -6.88
C HIS A 61 5.88 0.97 -7.64
N ARG A 62 5.96 0.71 -8.95
CA ARG A 62 7.16 1.03 -9.77
C ARG A 62 7.29 2.52 -10.09
N ASP A 63 6.18 3.24 -10.05
CA ASP A 63 6.14 4.67 -10.32
C ASP A 63 6.37 5.50 -9.04
N LEU A 64 6.62 4.88 -7.88
CA LEU A 64 7.09 5.56 -6.67
C LEU A 64 8.41 6.27 -6.94
N ARG A 65 8.43 7.57 -6.69
CA ARG A 65 9.58 8.44 -6.94
C ARG A 65 10.03 9.11 -5.65
N ILE A 66 11.35 9.22 -5.46
CA ILE A 66 11.93 10.01 -4.37
C ILE A 66 11.89 11.50 -4.76
N GLU A 67 12.42 11.82 -5.94
CA GLU A 67 12.36 13.18 -6.49
C GLU A 67 11.03 13.41 -7.21
N ASN A 68 10.38 14.55 -6.94
CA ASN A 68 9.02 14.82 -7.43
C ASN A 68 8.05 13.69 -7.05
N SER A 69 8.11 13.28 -5.78
CA SER A 69 7.26 12.26 -5.20
C SER A 69 5.78 12.61 -5.34
N GLN A 70 4.99 11.59 -5.63
CA GLN A 70 3.52 11.64 -5.57
C GLN A 70 2.99 11.67 -4.13
N ILE A 71 3.85 11.38 -3.14
CA ILE A 71 3.50 11.41 -1.72
C ILE A 71 3.87 12.79 -1.16
N SER A 72 2.87 13.48 -0.62
CA SER A 72 3.02 14.79 0.03
C SER A 72 2.42 14.78 1.43
N GLU A 73 3.06 15.50 2.36
CA GLU A 73 2.51 15.75 3.68
C GLU A 73 1.42 16.83 3.62
N HIS A 74 0.36 16.61 4.38
CA HIS A 74 -0.78 17.50 4.55
C HIS A 74 -1.08 17.65 6.04
N THR A 75 -1.77 18.72 6.39
CA THR A 75 -2.29 18.94 7.73
C THR A 75 -3.81 19.05 7.66
N ASP A 76 -4.50 18.40 8.59
CA ASP A 76 -5.95 18.48 8.69
C ASP A 76 -6.39 19.78 9.39
N THR A 77 -7.69 19.95 9.60
CA THR A 77 -8.23 21.12 10.32
C THR A 77 -7.93 21.10 11.82
N ASN A 78 -7.56 19.96 12.38
CA ASN A 78 -7.24 19.77 13.80
C ASN A 78 -5.74 19.99 14.09
N GLY A 79 -4.90 20.07 13.05
CA GLY A 79 -3.46 20.22 13.15
C GLY A 79 -2.68 18.90 13.01
N ASP A 80 -3.36 17.79 12.72
CA ASP A 80 -2.73 16.48 12.56
C ASP A 80 -2.12 16.34 11.16
N SER A 81 -0.85 15.93 11.11
CA SER A 81 -0.15 15.64 9.86
C SER A 81 -0.53 14.26 9.30
N TYR A 82 -0.77 14.18 8.00
CA TYR A 82 -1.00 12.94 7.28
C TYR A 82 -0.35 12.96 5.90
N LEU A 83 -0.08 11.78 5.35
CA LEU A 83 0.47 11.64 4.02
C LEU A 83 -0.64 11.38 3.00
N VAL A 84 -0.53 12.00 1.83
CA VAL A 84 -1.44 11.82 0.70
C VAL A 84 -0.65 11.35 -0.50
N ASN A 85 -1.11 10.28 -1.14
CA ASN A 85 -0.65 9.86 -2.46
C ASN A 85 -1.55 10.49 -3.54
N ARG A 86 -0.97 11.28 -4.45
CA ARG A 86 -1.66 11.86 -5.60
C ARG A 86 -1.25 11.13 -6.87
N GLU A 87 -2.14 10.31 -7.40
CA GLU A 87 -1.97 9.77 -8.75
C GLU A 87 -2.21 10.90 -9.77
N ASP A 88 -1.24 11.13 -10.66
CA ASP A 88 -1.43 11.94 -11.88
C ASP A 88 -2.10 11.10 -12.99
#